data_AF-A0AAV3H784-F1
#
_entry.id   AF-A0AAV3H784-F1
#
_cell.length_a   1.000
_cell.length_b   1.000
_cell.length_c   1.000
_cell.angle_alpha   90.00
_cell.angle_beta   90.00
_cell.angle_gamma   90.00
#
_symmetry.space_group_name_H-M   'P 1'
#
loop_
_entity.id
_entity.type
_entity.pdbx_description
1 polymer ?
#
loop_
_entity_poly.entity_id
_entity_poly.type
_entity_poly.pdbx_seq_one_letter_code
_entity_poly.pdbx_strand_id
1 'polypeptide(L)'
;MINQEIDNYCFQKNAKISTEERQRVFFLVSQENQLTLDVKAAQSSINHVIMGSASFGKKMDALCDGMSRDVKNRTSDTIANLLADKFYQKHIDSDIDIVKLRNDIPDYLMRAIQG
;
A
#
# COMPACT_ATOMS: atom_id res chain seq x y z
N MET A 1 -2.10 -1.82 2.21
CA MET A 1 -0.64 -1.62 2.17
C MET A 1 0.09 -2.88 1.72
N ILE A 2 0.17 -3.97 2.48
CA ILE A 2 0.97 -5.17 2.08
C ILE A 2 0.59 -5.69 0.68
N ASN A 3 -0.70 -5.97 0.42
CA ASN A 3 -1.16 -6.40 -0.90
C ASN A 3 -0.80 -5.41 -2.02
N GLN A 4 -0.80 -4.11 -1.73
CA GLN A 4 -0.44 -3.09 -2.72
C GLN A 4 1.06 -3.15 -3.06
N GLU A 5 1.93 -3.38 -2.08
CA GLU A 5 3.36 -3.56 -2.34
C GLU A 5 3.67 -4.87 -3.06
N ILE A 6 2.92 -5.95 -2.79
CA ILE A 6 3.01 -7.19 -3.57
C ILE A 6 2.62 -6.93 -5.03
N ASP A 7 1.53 -6.21 -5.26
CA ASP A 7 1.07 -5.89 -6.62
C ASP A 7 2.06 -4.95 -7.33
N ASN A 8 2.62 -3.96 -6.63
CA ASN A 8 3.69 -3.09 -7.14
C ASN A 8 4.93 -3.91 -7.54
N TYR A 9 5.36 -4.85 -6.70
CA TYR A 9 6.47 -5.73 -6.98
C TYR A 9 6.21 -6.59 -8.23
N CYS A 10 5.03 -7.21 -8.32
CA CYS A 10 4.62 -7.99 -9.49
C CYS A 10 4.70 -7.14 -10.77
N PHE A 11 4.18 -5.91 -10.71
CA PHE A 11 4.19 -4.97 -11.83
C PHE A 11 5.62 -4.56 -12.24
N GLN A 12 6.48 -4.21 -11.28
CA GLN A 12 7.84 -3.74 -11.55
C GLN A 12 8.78 -4.85 -12.06
N LYS A 13 8.61 -6.07 -11.54
CA LYS A 13 9.48 -7.21 -11.88
C LYS A 13 8.92 -8.08 -13.00
N ASN A 14 7.73 -7.75 -13.52
CA ASN A 14 6.98 -8.61 -14.43
C ASN A 14 6.88 -10.05 -13.90
N ALA A 15 6.60 -10.15 -12.59
CA ALA A 15 6.59 -11.40 -11.85
C ALA A 15 5.16 -11.73 -11.39
N LYS A 16 4.94 -13.00 -11.06
CA LYS A 16 3.68 -13.46 -10.47
C LYS A 16 3.96 -14.10 -9.13
N ILE A 17 3.35 -13.57 -8.08
CA ILE A 17 3.43 -14.11 -6.72
C ILE A 17 2.27 -15.10 -6.53
N SER A 18 2.59 -16.30 -6.05
CA SER A 18 1.62 -17.35 -5.74
C SER A 18 0.80 -16.99 -4.49
N THR A 19 -0.33 -17.67 -4.32
CA THR A 19 -1.14 -17.52 -3.10
C THR A 19 -0.37 -17.92 -1.85
N GLU A 20 0.49 -18.94 -1.95
CA GLU A 20 1.31 -19.45 -0.84
C GLU A 20 2.40 -18.45 -0.46
N GLU A 21 3.12 -17.89 -1.44
CA GLU A 21 4.11 -16.84 -1.23
C GLU A 21 3.47 -15.60 -0.59
N ARG A 22 2.28 -15.20 -1.07
CA ARG A 22 1.52 -14.10 -0.47
C ARG A 22 1.15 -14.38 0.99
N GLN A 23 0.62 -15.57 1.29
CA GLN A 23 0.31 -15.96 2.67
C GLN A 23 1.56 -15.94 3.55
N ARG A 24 2.71 -16.36 3.02
CA ARG A 24 3.99 -16.36 3.73
C ARG A 24 4.48 -14.95 4.04
N VAL A 25 4.36 -14.00 3.10
CA VAL A 25 4.66 -12.58 3.37
C VAL A 25 3.80 -12.08 4.54
N PHE A 26 2.49 -12.30 4.51
CA PHE A 26 1.59 -11.88 5.57
C PHE A 26 1.93 -12.52 6.92
N PHE A 27 2.29 -13.81 6.92
CA PHE A 27 2.72 -14.51 8.12
C PHE A 27 3.99 -13.89 8.72
N LEU A 28 5.03 -13.67 7.90
CA LEU A 28 6.28 -13.07 8.36
C LEU A 28 6.05 -11.66 8.95
N VAL A 29 5.27 -10.84 8.25
CA VAL A 29 4.94 -9.49 8.73
C VAL A 29 4.14 -9.53 10.04
N SER A 30 3.15 -10.43 10.13
CA SER A 30 2.34 -10.62 11.34
C SER A 30 3.20 -11.02 12.54
N GLN A 31 4.10 -11.98 12.37
CA GLN A 31 4.96 -12.48 13.46
C GLN A 31 5.95 -11.43 13.94
N GLU A 32 6.67 -10.77 13.02
CA GLU A 32 7.75 -9.83 13.38
C GLU A 32 7.23 -8.50 13.92
N ASN A 33 6.02 -8.11 13.56
CA ASN A 33 5.41 -6.83 13.98
C ASN A 33 4.25 -7.03 14.96
N GLN A 34 3.95 -8.26 15.37
CA GLN A 34 2.86 -8.62 16.28
C GLN A 34 1.48 -8.09 15.81
N LEU A 35 1.22 -8.16 14.50
CA LEU A 35 0.02 -7.63 13.87
C LEU A 35 -0.98 -8.74 13.52
N THR A 36 -2.27 -8.45 13.65
CA THR A 36 -3.33 -9.29 13.08
C THR A 36 -3.68 -8.79 11.68
N LEU A 37 -3.46 -9.63 10.66
CA LEU A 37 -3.58 -9.23 9.25
C LEU A 37 -4.54 -10.15 8.50
N ASP A 38 -5.30 -9.59 7.57
CA ASP A 38 -6.15 -10.35 6.64
C ASP A 38 -5.56 -10.26 5.22
N VAL A 39 -5.17 -11.42 4.67
CA VAL A 39 -4.62 -11.55 3.32
C VAL A 39 -5.62 -11.08 2.24
N LYS A 40 -6.92 -11.14 2.53
CA LYS A 40 -7.99 -10.73 1.60
C LYS A 40 -8.30 -9.25 1.66
N ALA A 41 -7.73 -8.50 2.62
CA ALA A 41 -7.95 -7.06 2.73
C ALA A 41 -7.29 -6.33 1.55
N ALA A 42 -8.12 -5.76 0.68
CA ALA A 42 -7.66 -5.01 -0.51
C ALA A 42 -8.13 -3.55 -0.51
N GLN A 43 -9.31 -3.26 0.04
CA GLN A 43 -9.90 -1.93 0.08
C GLN A 43 -9.93 -1.40 1.51
N SER A 44 -9.37 -0.21 1.72
CA SER A 44 -9.44 0.52 2.99
C SER A 44 -10.44 1.66 2.88
N SER A 45 -11.32 1.81 3.88
CA SER A 45 -12.25 2.93 3.96
C SER A 45 -11.53 4.28 4.00
N ILE A 46 -10.33 4.34 4.58
CA ILE A 46 -9.50 5.56 4.63
C ILE A 46 -9.17 6.03 3.21
N ASN A 47 -8.75 5.12 2.33
CA ASN A 47 -8.48 5.44 0.92
C ASN A 47 -9.73 5.94 0.21
N HIS A 48 -10.88 5.30 0.41
CA HIS A 48 -12.15 5.74 -0.20
C HIS A 48 -12.53 7.16 0.24
N VAL A 49 -12.36 7.48 1.53
CA VAL A 49 -12.64 8.82 2.05
C VAL A 49 -11.70 9.87 1.44
N ILE A 50 -10.41 9.55 1.31
CA ILE A 50 -9.43 10.47 0.69
C ILE A 50 -9.75 10.68 -0.79
N MET A 51 -10.00 9.60 -1.54
CA MET A 51 -10.32 9.68 -2.98
C MET A 51 -11.65 10.38 -3.25
N GLY A 52 -12.61 10.26 -2.33
CA GLY A 52 -13.90 10.98 -2.40
C GLY A 52 -13.83 12.44 -1.95
N SER A 53 -12.71 12.89 -1.38
CA SER A 53 -12.56 14.27 -0.91
C SER A 53 -12.42 15.25 -2.07
N ALA A 54 -13.34 16.21 -2.16
CA ALA A 54 -13.27 17.29 -3.14
C ALA A 54 -11.99 18.13 -3.00
N SER A 55 -11.45 18.28 -1.79
CA SER A 55 -10.18 18.98 -1.56
C SER A 55 -9.00 18.20 -2.14
N PHE A 56 -9.00 16.89 -1.98
CA PHE A 56 -7.98 16.02 -2.55
C PHE A 56 -8.02 16.05 -4.08
N GLY A 57 -9.22 15.87 -4.67
CA GLY A 57 -9.42 15.95 -6.11
C GLY A 57 -8.88 17.25 -6.72
N LYS A 58 -9.24 18.40 -6.13
CA LYS A 58 -8.73 19.71 -6.58
C LYS A 58 -7.20 19.82 -6.51
N LYS A 59 -6.57 19.25 -5.48
CA LYS A 59 -5.10 19.24 -5.37
C LYS A 59 -4.45 18.34 -6.43
N MET A 60 -5.06 17.21 -6.75
CA MET A 60 -4.58 16.31 -7.82
C MET A 60 -4.79 16.91 -9.20
N ASP A 61 -5.91 17.61 -9.42
CA ASP A 61 -6.16 18.35 -10.67
C ASP A 61 -5.07 19.39 -10.91
N ALA A 62 -4.73 20.17 -9.89
CA ALA A 62 -3.68 21.19 -9.99
C ALA A 62 -2.26 20.57 -10.13
N LEU A 63 -1.97 19.49 -9.40
CA LEU A 63 -0.66 18.84 -9.43
C LEU A 63 -0.39 18.14 -10.77
N CYS A 64 -1.43 17.54 -11.35
CA CYS A 64 -1.34 16.78 -12.60
C CYS A 64 -1.87 17.56 -13.81
N ASP A 65 -1.88 18.89 -13.74
CA ASP A 65 -2.31 19.73 -14.87
C ASP A 65 -1.43 19.45 -16.10
N GLY A 66 -2.07 19.32 -17.27
CA GLY A 66 -1.41 18.92 -18.52
C GLY A 66 -0.92 17.47 -18.60
N MET A 67 -1.05 16.66 -17.55
CA MET A 67 -0.66 15.24 -17.57
C MET A 67 -1.75 14.35 -18.18
N SER A 68 -1.34 13.19 -18.70
CA SER A 68 -2.30 12.19 -19.18
C SER A 68 -3.16 11.66 -18.02
N ARG A 69 -4.37 11.19 -18.36
CA ARG A 69 -5.28 10.60 -17.37
C ARG A 69 -4.64 9.44 -16.62
N ASP A 70 -3.84 8.62 -17.29
CA ASP A 70 -3.19 7.47 -16.66
C ASP A 70 -2.13 7.89 -15.65
N VAL A 71 -1.34 8.91 -15.97
CA VAL A 71 -0.36 9.49 -15.03
C VAL A 71 -1.10 10.07 -13.83
N LYS A 72 -2.15 10.87 -14.07
CA LYS A 72 -2.95 11.46 -13.00
C LYS A 72 -3.57 10.41 -12.08
N ASN A 73 -4.13 9.34 -12.63
CA ASN A 73 -4.74 8.26 -11.85
C ASN A 73 -3.69 7.59 -10.95
N ARG A 74 -2.54 7.19 -11.53
CA ARG A 74 -1.44 6.57 -10.77
C ARG A 74 -0.91 7.50 -9.67
N THR A 75 -0.68 8.77 -10.00
CA THR A 75 -0.22 9.77 -9.03
C THR A 75 -1.24 9.96 -7.90
N SER A 76 -2.53 10.04 -8.24
CA SER A 76 -3.62 10.17 -7.25
C SER A 76 -3.65 8.96 -6.31
N ASP A 77 -3.59 7.74 -6.85
CA ASP A 77 -3.58 6.51 -6.05
C ASP A 77 -2.36 6.45 -5.13
N THR A 78 -1.16 6.81 -5.63
CA THR A 78 0.06 6.85 -4.81
C THR A 78 -0.08 7.86 -3.66
N ILE A 79 -0.53 9.08 -3.93
CA ILE A 79 -0.65 10.11 -2.89
C ILE A 79 -1.76 9.76 -1.90
N ALA A 80 -2.89 9.20 -2.36
CA ALA A 80 -3.96 8.75 -1.48
C ALA A 80 -3.46 7.68 -0.50
N ASN A 81 -2.71 6.69 -0.99
CA ASN A 81 -2.11 5.65 -0.13
C ASN A 81 -1.11 6.21 0.89
N LEU A 82 -0.31 7.21 0.52
CA LEU A 82 0.60 7.89 1.46
C LEU A 82 -0.15 8.67 2.53
N LEU A 83 -1.24 9.33 2.16
CA LEU A 83 -2.10 10.04 3.12
C LEU A 83 -2.84 9.07 4.02
N ALA A 84 -3.31 7.94 3.49
CA ALA A 84 -4.00 6.91 4.26
C ALA A 84 -3.10 6.30 5.33
N ASP A 85 -1.84 6.03 4.99
CA ASP A 85 -0.83 5.57 5.94
C ASP A 85 -0.57 6.58 7.06
N LYS A 86 -0.33 7.84 6.70
CA LYS A 86 -0.13 8.91 7.69
C LYS A 86 -1.34 9.06 8.61
N PHE A 87 -2.54 8.94 8.05
CA PHE A 87 -3.77 8.99 8.83
C PHE A 87 -3.86 7.79 9.78
N TYR A 88 -3.61 6.58 9.28
CA TYR A 88 -3.64 5.35 10.07
C TYR A 88 -2.66 5.42 11.25
N GLN A 89 -1.40 5.77 10.98
CA GLN A 89 -0.40 5.90 12.03
C GLN A 89 -0.77 6.98 13.04
N LYS A 90 -1.27 8.14 12.59
CA LYS A 90 -1.56 9.24 13.53
C LYS A 90 -2.83 9.02 14.37
N HIS A 91 -3.82 8.31 13.82
CA HIS A 91 -5.19 8.33 14.37
C HIS A 91 -5.78 6.95 14.69
N ILE A 92 -5.17 5.85 14.23
CA ILE A 92 -5.66 4.49 14.46
C ILE A 92 -4.67 3.70 15.31
N ASP A 93 -3.40 3.66 14.90
CA ASP A 93 -2.35 2.95 15.63
C ASP A 93 -1.03 3.72 15.54
N SER A 94 -0.69 4.43 16.61
CA SER A 94 0.52 5.26 16.69
C SER A 94 1.81 4.49 16.91
N ASP A 95 1.71 3.23 17.34
CA ASP A 95 2.86 2.42 17.68
C ASP A 95 3.43 1.70 16.45
N ILE A 96 2.61 1.58 15.39
CA ILE A 96 3.05 1.07 14.09
C ILE A 96 3.75 2.16 13.29
N ASP A 97 5.04 1.95 13.00
CA ASP A 97 5.75 2.70 11.95
C ASP A 97 5.38 2.15 10.57
N ILE A 98 4.24 2.63 10.04
CA ILE A 98 3.68 2.12 8.76
C ILE A 98 4.60 2.42 7.57
N VAL A 99 5.38 3.51 7.65
CA VAL A 99 6.32 3.91 6.60
C VAL A 99 7.49 2.93 6.57
N LYS A 100 8.06 2.62 7.74
CA LYS A 100 9.09 1.58 7.85
C LYS A 100 8.55 0.24 7.37
N LEU A 101 7.37 -0.15 7.83
CA LEU A 101 6.76 -1.42 7.44
C LEU A 101 6.59 -1.55 5.92
N ARG A 102 6.14 -0.48 5.24
CA ARG A 102 6.04 -0.44 3.78
C ARG A 102 7.40 -0.64 3.11
N ASN A 103 8.43 0.04 3.60
CA ASN A 103 9.78 -0.05 3.06
C ASN A 103 10.41 -1.44 3.27
N ASP A 104 9.98 -2.18 4.29
CA ASP A 104 10.46 -3.51 4.61
C ASP A 104 9.73 -4.61 3.78
N ILE A 105 8.57 -4.34 3.18
CA ILE A 105 7.79 -5.34 2.39
C ILE A 105 8.62 -6.02 1.28
N PRO A 106 9.45 -5.31 0.49
CA PRO A 106 10.32 -5.96 -0.49
C PRO A 106 11.24 -7.03 0.11
N ASP A 107 11.74 -6.84 1.33
CA ASP A 107 12.59 -7.83 2.01
C ASP A 107 11.78 -9.04 2.48
N TYR A 108 10.57 -8.82 3.01
CA TYR A 108 9.64 -9.91 3.33
C TYR A 108 9.26 -10.72 2.08
N LEU A 109 9.07 -10.05 0.94
CA LEU A 109 8.81 -10.67 -0.35
C LEU A 109 9.97 -11.57 -0.79
N MET A 110 11.20 -11.06 -0.74
CA MET A 110 12.39 -11.87 -1.09
C MET A 110 12.50 -13.11 -0.22
N ARG A 111 12.29 -12.96 1.10
CA ARG A 111 12.32 -14.08 2.07
C ARG A 111 11.20 -15.09 1.82
N ALA A 112 10.02 -14.64 1.38
CA ALA A 112 8.89 -15.51 1.10
C ALA A 112 9.07 -16.32 -0.20
N ILE A 113 9.69 -15.73 -1.23
CA ILE A 113 9.94 -16.37 -2.54
C ILE A 113 11.11 -17.37 -2.47
N GLN A 114 12.14 -17.07 -1.67
CA GLN A 114 13.34 -17.91 -1.56
C GLN A 114 13.18 -19.11 -0.61
N GLY A 115 12.14 -19.09 0.22
CA GLY A 115 11.98 -20.03 1.32
C GLY A 115 11.07 -21.20 1.02
#